data_AF-A0A564Y4U3-F1
#
_entry.id   AF-A0A564Y4U3-F1
#
_cell.length_a   1.000
_cell.length_b   1.000
_cell.length_c   1.000
_cell.angle_alpha   90.00
_cell.angle_beta   90.00
_cell.angle_gamma   90.00
#
_symmetry.space_group_name_H-M   'P 1'
#
loop_
_entity.id
_entity.type
_entity.pdbx_description
1 polymer ?
#
loop_
_entity_poly.entity_id
_entity_poly.type
_entity_poly.pdbx_seq_one_letter_code
_entity_poly.pdbx_strand_id
1 'polypeptide(L)'
;MHLNTDKGMISGKNFAGTARFMAPEVATKKTITTQADVWSLGIMTAELITGSVRPISNSKQRRIEMAQMGEYSISNRDELSLALRIFLDACLTYDYALRSNANALKKFEFFKNLNWEDVEMLRLPPPYQPTQLEFKPKINVDPSDPNVLALALAAEIPEDQVEIHKDLAAISQTALDSFGYTRDKLNQMFENFEYEHSSSTSLDLHNQEGPSIQSESENQN
;
A
#
# COMPACT_ATOMS: atom_id res chain seq x y z
N MET A 1 -22.56 -26.44 9.13
CA MET A 1 -21.76 -26.16 7.93
C MET A 1 -20.44 -26.87 8.10
N HIS A 2 -20.23 -27.98 7.39
CA HIS A 2 -18.97 -28.70 7.37
C HIS A 2 -18.03 -27.96 6.42
N LEU A 3 -16.92 -27.43 6.93
CA LEU A 3 -15.85 -26.90 6.09
C LEU A 3 -15.02 -28.10 5.62
N ASN A 4 -15.22 -28.48 4.36
CA ASN A 4 -14.36 -29.43 3.66
C ASN A 4 -12.95 -28.85 3.57
N THR A 5 -12.07 -29.33 4.45
CA THR A 5 -10.63 -29.35 4.23
C THR A 5 -10.34 -30.38 3.14
N ASP A 6 -10.29 -29.96 1.88
CA ASP A 6 -9.48 -30.66 0.88
C ASP A 6 -9.26 -29.80 -0.36
N LYS A 7 -7.98 -29.68 -0.73
CA LYS A 7 -7.44 -29.19 -2.01
C LYS A 7 -7.51 -27.69 -2.31
N GLY A 8 -6.72 -26.95 -1.52
CA GLY A 8 -6.15 -25.66 -1.92
C GLY A 8 -4.63 -25.71 -2.02
N MET A 9 -4.05 -26.73 -2.66
CA MET A 9 -2.63 -26.71 -2.99
C MET A 9 -2.43 -25.70 -4.12
N ILE A 10 -2.24 -24.44 -3.74
CA ILE A 10 -1.85 -23.35 -4.63
C ILE A 10 -0.55 -23.72 -5.32
N SER A 11 -0.65 -24.15 -6.58
CA SER A 11 0.50 -24.45 -7.43
C SER A 11 1.42 -23.23 -7.48
N GLY A 12 2.67 -23.40 -7.01
CA GLY A 12 3.63 -22.35 -6.70
C GLY A 12 4.23 -21.56 -7.87
N LYS A 13 3.42 -21.30 -8.91
CA LYS A 13 3.83 -20.57 -10.13
C LYS A 13 3.60 -19.06 -10.05
N ASN A 14 2.67 -18.57 -9.23
CA ASN A 14 2.36 -17.14 -9.12
C ASN A 14 2.41 -16.64 -7.66
N PHE A 15 3.53 -16.87 -6.96
CA PHE A 15 3.73 -16.26 -5.64
C PHE A 15 4.23 -14.82 -5.82
N ALA A 16 3.29 -13.86 -5.73
CA ALA A 16 3.59 -12.43 -5.71
C ALA A 16 3.57 -11.94 -4.26
N GLY A 17 4.76 -11.78 -3.68
CA GLY A 17 4.96 -11.08 -2.41
C GLY A 17 6.24 -10.28 -2.49
N THR A 18 6.27 -9.11 -1.85
CA THR A 18 7.52 -8.35 -1.74
C THR A 18 8.47 -9.16 -0.87
N ALA A 19 9.52 -9.74 -1.49
CA ALA A 19 10.46 -10.66 -0.84
C ALA A 19 11.06 -10.14 0.48
N ARG A 20 11.06 -8.82 0.67
CA ARG A 20 11.47 -8.12 1.88
C ARG A 20 10.66 -8.50 3.14
N PHE A 21 9.34 -8.66 3.00
CA PHE A 21 8.42 -8.95 4.12
C PHE A 21 8.07 -10.43 4.22
N MET A 22 8.59 -11.25 3.31
CA MET A 22 8.18 -12.64 3.16
C MET A 22 8.62 -13.50 4.36
N ALA A 23 7.69 -14.32 4.84
CA ALA A 23 7.94 -15.31 5.89
C ALA A 23 8.74 -16.52 5.37
N PRO A 24 9.49 -17.24 6.22
CA PRO A 24 10.30 -18.38 5.81
C PRO A 24 9.51 -19.51 5.12
N GLU A 25 8.35 -19.87 5.67
CA GLU A 25 7.48 -20.92 5.16
C GLU A 25 6.89 -20.58 3.78
N VAL A 26 6.69 -19.29 3.54
CA VAL A 26 6.20 -18.75 2.28
C VAL A 26 7.32 -18.69 1.25
N ALA A 27 8.51 -18.23 1.64
CA ALA A 27 9.69 -18.16 0.77
C ALA A 27 10.20 -19.54 0.35
N THR A 28 10.01 -20.56 1.20
CA THR A 28 10.29 -21.96 0.88
C THR A 28 9.17 -22.63 0.06
N LYS A 29 8.11 -21.88 -0.30
CA LYS A 29 6.95 -22.35 -1.07
C LYS A 29 6.26 -23.58 -0.46
N LYS A 30 6.35 -23.76 0.86
CA LYS A 30 5.79 -24.93 1.54
C LYS A 30 4.30 -24.75 1.80
N THR A 31 3.90 -23.62 2.37
CA THR A 31 2.52 -23.36 2.79
C THR A 31 2.31 -21.86 2.97
N ILE A 32 1.18 -21.32 2.53
CA ILE A 32 0.72 -19.98 2.93
C ILE A 32 -0.17 -20.14 4.16
N THR A 33 0.12 -19.39 5.22
CA THR A 33 -0.58 -19.45 6.50
C THR A 33 -0.97 -18.04 6.93
N THR A 34 -1.95 -17.91 7.82
CA THR A 34 -2.27 -16.62 8.44
C THR A 34 -1.15 -16.11 9.34
N GLN A 35 -0.24 -17.00 9.78
CA GLN A 35 0.95 -16.65 10.54
C GLN A 35 2.01 -15.97 9.66
N ALA A 36 1.97 -16.12 8.35
CA ALA A 36 2.85 -15.39 7.44
C ALA A 36 2.57 -13.88 7.47
N ASP A 37 1.32 -13.47 7.67
CA ASP A 37 0.95 -12.05 7.82
C ASP A 37 1.49 -11.50 9.15
N VAL A 38 1.50 -12.31 10.21
CA VAL A 38 2.13 -11.94 11.50
C VAL A 38 3.63 -11.71 11.35
N TRP A 39 4.33 -12.55 10.59
CA TRP A 39 5.74 -12.31 10.28
C TRP A 39 5.93 -11.00 9.52
N SER A 40 5.10 -10.76 8.50
CA SER A 40 5.15 -9.55 7.69
C SER A 40 4.91 -8.29 8.54
N LEU A 41 3.97 -8.36 9.50
CA LEU A 41 3.75 -7.33 10.52
C LEU A 41 5.01 -7.09 11.35
N GLY A 42 5.67 -8.15 11.84
CA GLY A 42 6.90 -8.03 12.61
C GLY A 42 8.03 -7.34 11.84
N ILE A 43 8.26 -7.73 10.58
CA ILE A 43 9.25 -7.07 9.71
C ILE A 43 8.88 -5.60 9.51
N MET A 44 7.62 -5.30 9.19
CA MET A 44 7.15 -3.92 8.98
C MET A 44 7.31 -3.05 10.23
N THR A 45 6.92 -3.55 11.40
CA THR A 45 7.09 -2.84 12.68
C THR A 45 8.56 -2.56 12.96
N ALA A 46 9.44 -3.55 12.77
CA ALA A 46 10.87 -3.34 12.96
C ALA A 46 11.44 -2.33 11.94
N GLU A 47 10.94 -2.33 10.70
CA GLU A 47 11.36 -1.37 9.68
C GLU A 47 10.94 0.07 9.96
N LEU A 48 9.73 0.27 10.48
CA LEU A 48 9.23 1.59 10.86
C LEU A 48 10.07 2.23 11.98
N ILE A 49 10.68 1.40 12.85
CA ILE A 49 11.37 1.86 14.05
C ILE A 49 12.88 2.00 13.80
N THR A 50 13.48 1.03 13.10
CA THR A 50 14.93 0.91 12.99
C THR A 50 15.46 1.11 11.57
N GLY A 51 14.57 1.36 10.61
CA GLY A 51 14.91 1.38 9.20
C GLY A 51 15.11 -0.04 8.64
N SER A 52 15.91 -0.18 7.59
CA SER A 52 15.97 -1.45 6.85
C SER A 52 16.48 -2.63 7.69
N VAL A 53 15.63 -3.64 7.91
CA VAL A 53 16.00 -4.84 8.71
C VAL A 53 16.63 -5.96 7.89
N ARG A 54 16.56 -5.88 6.55
CA ARG A 54 17.30 -6.75 5.64
C ARG A 54 18.21 -5.92 4.74
N PRO A 55 19.40 -6.42 4.41
CA PRO A 55 20.24 -5.78 3.40
C PRO A 55 19.49 -5.60 2.09
N ILE A 56 19.60 -4.41 1.50
CA ILE A 56 19.03 -4.15 0.17
C ILE A 56 19.91 -4.88 -0.85
N SER A 57 19.40 -5.97 -1.42
CA SER A 57 20.06 -6.70 -2.50
C SER A 57 19.32 -6.50 -3.81
N ASN A 58 20.08 -6.21 -4.88
CA ASN A 58 19.58 -6.15 -6.26
C ASN A 58 19.21 -7.54 -6.79
N SER A 59 19.80 -8.61 -6.22
CA SER A 59 19.48 -9.98 -6.60
C SER A 59 18.17 -10.43 -5.94
N LYS A 60 17.14 -10.64 -6.77
CA LYS A 60 15.86 -11.24 -6.32
C LYS A 60 16.09 -12.59 -5.64
N GLN A 61 16.98 -13.40 -6.19
CA GLN A 61 17.33 -14.71 -5.66
C GLN A 61 17.91 -14.61 -4.25
N ARG A 62 18.87 -13.70 -4.03
CA ARG A 62 19.44 -13.46 -2.69
C ARG A 62 18.40 -13.01 -1.68
N ARG A 63 17.45 -12.16 -2.09
CA ARG A 63 16.35 -11.72 -1.21
C ARG A 63 15.45 -12.89 -0.80
N ILE A 64 15.17 -13.81 -1.73
CA ILE A 64 14.38 -15.01 -1.44
C ILE A 64 15.15 -15.94 -0.50
N GLU A 65 16.46 -16.15 -0.71
CA GLU A 65 17.30 -16.96 0.19
C GLU A 65 17.32 -16.43 1.61
N MET A 66 17.52 -15.12 1.80
CA MET A 66 17.45 -14.49 3.13
C MET A 66 16.07 -14.68 3.77
N ALA A 67 14.99 -14.58 2.98
CA ALA A 67 13.63 -14.84 3.46
C ALA A 67 13.45 -16.30 3.88
N GLN A 68 13.95 -17.26 3.10
CA GLN A 68 13.93 -18.69 3.41
C GLN A 68 14.68 -19.02 4.71
N MET A 69 15.82 -18.36 4.95
CA MET A 69 16.59 -18.51 6.18
C MET A 69 15.98 -17.76 7.37
N GLY A 70 14.93 -16.94 7.16
CA GLY A 70 14.38 -16.08 8.19
C GLY A 70 15.35 -15.01 8.69
N GLU A 71 16.31 -14.60 7.87
CA GLU A 71 17.41 -13.70 8.26
C GLU A 71 16.94 -12.25 8.39
N TYR A 72 16.98 -11.67 9.59
CA TYR A 72 16.71 -10.26 9.81
C TYR A 72 17.70 -9.70 10.84
N SER A 73 17.95 -8.40 10.79
CA SER A 73 18.78 -7.68 11.76
C SER A 73 18.09 -6.40 12.18
N ILE A 74 17.89 -6.23 13.49
CA ILE A 74 17.27 -5.02 14.07
C ILE A 74 18.39 -4.20 14.70
N SER A 75 18.69 -3.06 14.10
CA SER A 75 19.68 -2.10 14.63
C SER A 75 19.23 -1.57 15.99
N ASN A 76 20.17 -1.40 16.92
CA ASN A 76 19.91 -0.88 18.26
C ASN A 76 18.78 -1.60 19.01
N ARG A 77 18.64 -2.92 18.81
CA ARG A 77 17.55 -3.70 19.40
C ARG A 77 17.48 -3.54 20.93
N ASP A 78 18.60 -3.39 21.61
CA ASP A 78 18.65 -3.26 23.07
C ASP A 78 18.12 -1.91 23.60
N GLU A 79 18.02 -0.89 22.75
CA GLU A 79 17.40 0.40 23.08
C GLU A 79 15.87 0.33 23.00
N LEU A 80 15.32 -0.73 22.38
CA LEU A 80 13.88 -0.93 22.28
C LEU A 80 13.27 -1.32 23.62
N SER A 81 12.05 -0.82 23.87
CA SER A 81 11.29 -1.19 25.07
C SER A 81 11.12 -2.71 25.16
N LEU A 82 11.13 -3.25 26.40
CA LEU A 82 10.98 -4.69 26.61
C LEU A 82 9.68 -5.22 26.00
N ALA A 83 8.58 -4.48 26.13
CA ALA A 83 7.28 -4.84 25.57
C ALA A 83 7.34 -4.99 24.04
N LEU A 84 8.03 -4.07 23.34
CA LEU A 84 8.21 -4.13 21.90
C LEU A 84 9.12 -5.29 21.48
N ARG A 85 10.22 -5.53 22.21
CA ARG A 85 11.10 -6.69 21.93
C ARG A 85 10.36 -8.01 22.03
N ILE A 86 9.56 -8.19 23.08
CA ILE A 86 8.72 -9.40 23.26
C ILE A 86 7.70 -9.55 22.12
N PHE A 87 7.05 -8.45 21.72
CA PHE A 87 6.15 -8.45 20.57
C PHE A 87 6.86 -8.87 19.27
N LEU A 88 8.03 -8.30 18.99
CA LEU A 88 8.82 -8.64 17.80
C LEU A 88 9.28 -10.10 17.79
N ASP A 89 9.72 -10.63 18.94
CA ASP A 89 10.14 -12.04 19.06
C ASP A 89 8.97 -13.00 18.80
N ALA A 90 7.77 -12.66 19.27
CA ALA A 90 6.56 -13.43 19.02
C ALA A 90 6.12 -13.40 17.54
N CYS A 91 6.33 -12.27 16.86
CA CYS A 91 6.05 -12.12 15.43
C CYS A 91 7.09 -12.81 14.53
N LEU A 92 8.37 -12.75 14.92
CA LEU A 92 9.52 -13.23 14.13
C LEU A 92 10.00 -14.62 14.54
N THR A 93 9.13 -15.39 15.22
CA THR A 93 9.37 -16.81 15.48
C THR A 93 9.43 -17.57 14.15
N TYR A 94 10.54 -18.26 13.90
CA TYR A 94 10.80 -18.94 12.62
C TYR A 94 9.76 -20.02 12.30
N ASP A 95 9.45 -20.88 13.27
CA ASP A 95 8.41 -21.90 13.12
C ASP A 95 7.02 -21.26 13.16
N TYR A 96 6.31 -21.32 12.03
CA TYR A 96 4.97 -20.74 11.90
C TYR A 96 3.95 -21.39 12.83
N ALA A 97 4.13 -22.66 13.23
CA ALA A 97 3.19 -23.34 14.13
C ALA A 97 3.30 -22.82 15.58
N LEU A 98 4.48 -22.32 15.97
CA LEU A 98 4.76 -21.74 17.28
C LEU A 98 4.60 -20.22 17.30
N ARG A 99 4.57 -19.57 16.13
CA ARG A 99 4.40 -18.13 15.98
C ARG A 99 3.04 -17.70 16.52
N SER A 100 3.02 -16.59 17.26
CA SER A 100 1.78 -16.05 17.83
C SER A 100 0.78 -15.68 16.74
N ASN A 101 -0.50 -15.93 16.98
CA ASN A 101 -1.56 -15.44 16.10
C ASN A 101 -1.98 -14.01 16.48
N ALA A 102 -2.69 -13.33 15.58
CA ALA A 102 -3.12 -11.95 15.79
C ALA A 102 -3.94 -11.74 17.09
N ASN A 103 -4.82 -12.68 17.45
CA ASN A 103 -5.63 -12.58 18.67
C ASN A 103 -4.80 -12.67 19.94
N ALA A 104 -3.71 -13.45 19.92
CA ALA A 104 -2.76 -13.49 21.02
C ALA A 104 -1.96 -12.18 21.10
N LEU A 105 -1.47 -11.68 19.96
CA LEU A 105 -0.68 -10.43 19.90
C LEU A 105 -1.43 -9.21 20.43
N LYS A 106 -2.75 -9.11 20.19
CA LYS A 106 -3.60 -8.04 20.73
C LYS A 106 -3.54 -7.90 22.26
N LYS A 107 -3.16 -8.97 22.97
CA LYS A 107 -3.09 -9.03 24.44
C LYS A 107 -1.70 -8.71 25.01
N PHE A 108 -0.72 -8.40 24.15
CA PHE A 108 0.64 -8.13 24.61
C PHE A 108 0.73 -6.78 25.33
N GLU A 109 1.68 -6.67 26.26
CA GLU A 109 1.99 -5.43 26.99
C GLU A 109 2.25 -4.24 26.06
N PHE A 110 2.74 -4.52 24.84
CA PHE A 110 2.94 -3.50 23.80
C PHE A 110 1.67 -2.73 23.45
N PHE A 111 0.50 -3.38 23.52
CA PHE A 111 -0.81 -2.80 23.22
C PHE A 111 -1.66 -2.50 24.46
N LYS A 112 -1.07 -2.50 25.67
CA LYS A 112 -1.83 -2.37 26.92
C LYS A 112 -2.71 -1.11 27.04
N ASN A 113 -2.30 -0.03 26.37
CA ASN A 113 -2.99 1.26 26.41
C ASN A 113 -3.94 1.44 25.21
N LEU A 114 -4.17 0.39 24.42
CA LEU A 114 -4.98 0.45 23.21
C LEU A 114 -6.31 -0.28 23.43
N ASN A 115 -7.42 0.43 23.25
CA ASN A 115 -8.73 -0.19 23.15
C ASN A 115 -9.00 -0.63 21.71
N TRP A 116 -9.00 -1.94 21.46
CA TRP A 116 -9.22 -2.50 20.13
C TRP A 116 -10.63 -2.24 19.59
N GLU A 117 -11.63 -2.04 20.45
CA GLU A 117 -12.99 -1.69 20.04
C GLU A 117 -13.02 -0.28 19.44
N ASP A 118 -12.32 0.66 20.08
CA ASP A 118 -12.21 2.04 19.60
C ASP A 118 -11.39 2.15 18.31
N VAL A 119 -10.39 1.28 18.12
CA VAL A 119 -9.66 1.15 16.85
C VAL A 119 -10.60 0.68 15.74
N GLU A 120 -11.38 -0.37 15.99
CA GLU A 120 -12.29 -0.95 14.99
C GLU A 120 -13.39 0.02 14.58
N MET A 121 -13.87 0.83 15.52
CA MET A 121 -14.86 1.88 15.27
C MET A 121 -14.26 3.21 14.80
N LEU A 122 -12.95 3.25 14.50
CA LEU A 122 -12.24 4.45 14.03
C LEU A 122 -12.38 5.67 14.96
N ARG A 123 -12.51 5.42 16.27
CA ARG A 123 -12.69 6.48 17.29
C ARG A 123 -11.35 7.07 17.76
N LEU A 124 -10.25 6.35 17.54
CA LEU A 124 -8.93 6.86 17.87
C LEU A 124 -8.41 7.74 16.73
N PRO A 125 -8.04 9.01 17.00
CA PRO A 125 -7.43 9.85 15.98
C PRO A 125 -6.05 9.29 15.60
N PRO A 126 -5.68 9.28 14.30
CA PRO A 126 -4.34 8.88 13.89
C PRO A 126 -3.30 9.82 14.52
N PRO A 127 -2.15 9.30 14.99
CA PRO A 127 -1.15 10.09 15.69
C PRO A 127 -0.44 11.12 14.79
N TYR A 128 -0.47 10.90 13.47
CA TYR A 128 0.11 11.80 12.48
C TYR A 128 -0.94 12.14 11.44
N GLN A 129 -1.08 13.43 11.13
CA GLN A 129 -1.89 13.87 10.01
C GLN A 129 -1.08 13.76 8.71
N PRO A 130 -1.68 13.38 7.57
CA PRO A 130 -0.98 13.30 6.30
C PRO A 130 -0.26 14.62 5.92
N THR A 131 -0.81 15.77 6.31
CA THR A 131 -0.23 17.11 6.10
C THR A 131 1.10 17.32 6.84
N GLN A 132 1.36 16.55 7.90
CA GLN A 132 2.62 16.60 8.66
C GLN A 132 3.70 15.71 8.03
N LEU A 133 3.32 14.80 7.12
CA LEU A 133 4.26 13.98 6.39
C LEU A 133 4.79 14.79 5.21
N GLU A 134 5.97 15.38 5.36
CA GLU A 134 6.67 16.01 4.24
C GLU A 134 7.06 14.95 3.21
N PHE A 135 6.17 14.71 2.25
CA PHE A 135 6.50 13.91 1.08
C PHE A 135 7.16 14.84 0.05
N LYS A 136 8.48 14.73 -0.09
CA LYS A 136 9.17 15.27 -1.26
C LYS A 136 9.17 14.18 -2.32
N PRO A 137 8.21 14.17 -3.25
CA PRO A 137 8.26 13.19 -4.33
C PRO A 137 9.61 13.37 -5.04
N LYS A 138 10.30 12.25 -5.30
CA LYS A 138 11.55 12.29 -6.10
C LYS A 138 11.32 12.82 -7.51
N ILE A 139 10.05 12.82 -7.93
CA ILE A 139 9.59 13.36 -9.20
C ILE A 139 8.75 14.60 -8.87
N ASN A 140 9.31 15.78 -9.12
CA ASN A 140 8.58 17.04 -8.98
C ASN A 140 7.72 17.23 -10.23
N VAL A 141 6.60 16.52 -10.29
CA VAL A 141 5.62 16.64 -11.37
C VAL A 141 4.49 17.49 -10.86
N ASP A 142 4.22 18.61 -11.50
CA ASP A 142 3.01 19.38 -11.23
C ASP A 142 1.80 18.53 -11.67
N PRO A 143 0.94 18.08 -10.74
CA PRO A 143 -0.21 17.25 -11.08
C PRO A 143 -1.25 18.01 -11.90
N SER A 144 -1.16 19.33 -12.00
CA SER A 144 -1.99 20.18 -12.85
C SER A 144 -1.34 20.47 -14.21
N ASP A 145 -0.12 19.97 -14.47
CA ASP A 145 0.54 20.16 -15.76
C ASP A 145 -0.33 19.55 -16.87
N PRO A 146 -0.72 20.35 -17.88
CA PRO A 146 -1.58 19.88 -18.97
C PRO A 146 -1.02 18.66 -19.70
N ASN A 147 0.30 18.48 -19.75
CA ASN A 147 0.95 17.32 -20.38
C ASN A 147 0.91 16.08 -19.47
N VAL A 148 0.95 16.25 -18.15
CA VAL A 148 0.83 15.14 -17.18
C VAL A 148 -0.60 14.65 -17.13
N LEU A 149 -1.56 15.57 -17.12
CA LEU A 149 -2.98 15.27 -17.26
C LEU A 149 -3.27 14.67 -18.63
N ALA A 150 -2.73 15.24 -19.71
CA ALA A 150 -2.86 14.66 -21.04
C ALA A 150 -2.18 13.29 -21.12
N LEU A 151 -1.06 13.00 -20.46
CA LEU A 151 -0.49 11.64 -20.42
C LEU A 151 -1.32 10.67 -19.57
N ALA A 152 -1.88 11.12 -18.46
CA ALA A 152 -2.73 10.29 -17.60
C ALA A 152 -4.11 10.00 -18.25
N LEU A 153 -4.64 10.97 -19.01
CA LEU A 153 -5.92 10.89 -19.71
C LEU A 153 -5.80 10.31 -21.13
N ALA A 154 -4.71 10.61 -21.84
CA ALA A 154 -4.40 10.11 -23.19
C ALA A 154 -3.52 8.85 -23.17
N ALA A 155 -3.21 8.29 -21.99
CA ALA A 155 -2.87 6.88 -21.90
C ALA A 155 -4.11 6.03 -22.24
N GLU A 156 -4.51 6.05 -23.50
CA GLU A 156 -4.68 4.77 -24.16
C GLU A 156 -3.33 4.05 -23.98
N ILE A 157 -3.35 2.99 -23.16
CA ILE A 157 -2.20 2.12 -22.92
C ILE A 157 -1.53 1.87 -24.28
N PRO A 158 -0.22 2.14 -24.45
CA PRO A 158 0.41 2.02 -25.76
C PRO A 158 0.13 0.64 -26.37
N GLU A 159 -0.51 0.60 -27.54
CA GLU A 159 -0.73 -0.61 -28.35
C GLU A 159 0.59 -1.12 -28.97
N ASP A 160 1.69 -1.07 -28.23
CA ASP A 160 2.94 -1.69 -28.67
C ASP A 160 2.86 -3.20 -28.40
N GLN A 161 2.33 -3.91 -29.38
CA GLN A 161 2.42 -5.36 -29.60
C GLN A 161 2.39 -6.24 -28.34
N VAL A 162 1.49 -5.94 -27.40
CA VAL A 162 0.94 -7.00 -26.57
C VAL A 162 0.19 -7.87 -27.57
N GLU A 163 0.59 -9.14 -27.74
CA GLU A 163 -0.35 -10.15 -28.21
C GLU A 163 -1.54 -10.06 -27.25
N ILE A 164 -2.55 -9.28 -27.64
CA ILE A 164 -3.85 -9.29 -27.03
C ILE A 164 -4.31 -10.71 -27.31
N HIS A 165 -4.07 -11.61 -26.35
CA HIS A 165 -4.87 -12.80 -26.25
C HIS A 165 -6.30 -12.28 -26.40
N LYS A 166 -7.00 -12.71 -27.47
CA LYS A 166 -8.34 -12.28 -27.87
C LYS A 166 -9.39 -12.41 -26.76
N ASP A 167 -8.97 -12.86 -25.59
CA ASP A 167 -9.71 -13.06 -24.36
C ASP A 167 -9.82 -11.80 -23.47
N LEU A 168 -9.26 -10.63 -23.82
CA LEU A 168 -9.53 -9.40 -23.02
C LEU A 168 -10.95 -8.83 -23.26
N ALA A 169 -11.47 -8.93 -24.49
CA ALA A 169 -12.91 -8.77 -24.75
C ALA A 169 -13.74 -9.91 -24.13
N ALA A 170 -13.07 -10.97 -23.65
CA ALA A 170 -13.62 -12.08 -22.90
C ALA A 170 -13.20 -12.09 -21.42
N ILE A 171 -12.76 -10.95 -20.83
CA ILE A 171 -13.09 -10.71 -19.42
C ILE A 171 -14.59 -10.53 -19.41
N SER A 172 -15.28 -11.66 -19.48
CA SER A 172 -16.72 -11.69 -19.53
C SER A 172 -17.22 -10.97 -18.29
N GLN A 173 -18.20 -10.10 -18.47
CA GLN A 173 -19.14 -9.73 -17.40
C GLN A 173 -19.46 -10.96 -16.52
N THR A 174 -19.62 -12.10 -17.19
CA THR A 174 -19.93 -13.42 -16.62
C THR A 174 -18.92 -13.92 -15.56
N ALA A 175 -17.65 -13.49 -15.58
CA ALA A 175 -16.68 -13.80 -14.53
C ALA A 175 -16.93 -12.98 -13.26
N LEU A 176 -17.17 -11.68 -13.38
CA LEU A 176 -17.49 -10.80 -12.26
C LEU A 176 -18.90 -11.10 -11.70
N ASP A 177 -19.85 -11.40 -12.58
CA ASP A 177 -21.19 -11.87 -12.23
C ASP A 177 -21.13 -13.17 -11.42
N SER A 178 -20.22 -14.10 -11.77
CA SER A 178 -20.02 -15.35 -11.01
C SER A 178 -19.51 -15.13 -9.57
N PHE A 179 -18.82 -14.01 -9.32
CA PHE A 179 -18.40 -13.58 -7.97
C PHE A 179 -19.41 -12.62 -7.32
N GLY A 180 -20.57 -12.40 -7.95
CA GLY A 180 -21.66 -11.57 -7.44
C GLY A 180 -21.40 -10.07 -7.54
N TYR A 181 -20.54 -9.65 -8.47
CA TYR A 181 -20.31 -8.25 -8.83
C TYR A 181 -21.02 -7.93 -10.15
N THR A 182 -22.35 -7.92 -10.10
CA THR A 182 -23.17 -7.52 -11.24
C THR A 182 -23.00 -6.02 -11.51
N ARG A 183 -23.26 -5.63 -12.76
CA ARG A 183 -23.15 -4.23 -13.19
C ARG A 183 -24.02 -3.28 -12.36
N ASP A 184 -25.22 -3.71 -11.98
CA ASP A 184 -26.12 -2.91 -11.13
C ASP A 184 -25.58 -2.75 -9.71
N LYS A 185 -24.97 -3.80 -9.15
CA LYS A 185 -24.34 -3.73 -7.82
C LYS A 185 -23.12 -2.84 -7.84
N LEU A 186 -22.30 -2.90 -8.89
CA LEU A 186 -21.17 -1.97 -9.05
C LEU A 186 -21.68 -0.53 -9.15
N ASN A 187 -22.70 -0.27 -9.98
CA ASN A 187 -23.30 1.05 -10.09
C ASN A 187 -23.86 1.55 -8.74
N GLN A 188 -24.51 0.68 -7.97
CA GLN A 188 -24.98 1.00 -6.61
C GLN A 188 -23.82 1.30 -5.65
N MET A 189 -22.73 0.53 -5.71
CA MET A 189 -21.55 0.73 -4.85
C MET A 189 -20.89 2.09 -5.09
N PHE A 190 -21.01 2.64 -6.31
CA PHE A 190 -20.44 3.92 -6.70
C PHE A 190 -21.50 5.02 -6.89
N GLU A 191 -22.77 4.77 -6.55
CA GLU A 191 -23.90 5.68 -6.81
C GLU A 191 -23.71 7.05 -6.13
N ASN A 192 -23.08 7.06 -4.96
CA ASN A 192 -22.78 8.28 -4.18
C ASN A 192 -21.28 8.62 -4.19
N PHE A 193 -20.51 8.06 -5.11
CA PHE A 193 -19.08 8.36 -5.21
C PHE A 193 -18.90 9.68 -5.96
N GLU A 194 -18.95 10.79 -5.23
CA GLU A 194 -18.56 12.10 -5.76
C GLU A 194 -17.04 12.24 -5.71
N TYR A 195 -16.44 12.32 -6.89
CA TYR A 195 -15.02 12.67 -7.04
C TYR A 195 -14.92 14.18 -7.27
N GLU A 196 -14.69 14.95 -6.21
CA GLU A 196 -14.39 16.38 -6.35
C GLU A 196 -12.93 16.56 -6.78
N HIS A 197 -12.75 17.13 -7.99
CA HIS A 197 -11.44 17.58 -8.44
C HIS A 197 -11.15 18.94 -7.79
N SER A 198 -10.04 19.05 -7.05
CA SER A 198 -9.69 20.24 -6.25
C SER A 198 -9.35 21.50 -7.06
N SER A 199 -9.67 21.58 -8.35
CA SER A 199 -9.37 22.71 -9.23
C SER A 199 -10.61 23.48 -9.72
N SER A 200 -11.83 23.14 -9.29
CA SER A 200 -13.05 23.85 -9.70
C SER A 200 -13.52 24.87 -8.64
N THR A 201 -12.63 25.77 -8.19
CA THR A 201 -13.08 27.07 -7.66
C THR A 201 -12.85 28.09 -8.77
N SER A 202 -13.89 28.32 -9.57
CA SER A 202 -13.94 29.36 -10.58
C SER A 202 -13.63 30.71 -9.95
N LEU A 203 -12.48 31.28 -10.29
CA LEU A 203 -12.19 32.70 -10.10
C LEU A 203 -13.11 33.48 -11.06
N ASP A 204 -14.23 33.97 -10.54
CA ASP A 204 -15.06 34.98 -11.20
C ASP A 204 -14.24 36.28 -11.36
N LEU A 205 -13.53 36.40 -12.49
CA LEU A 205 -12.94 37.65 -12.94
C LEU A 205 -14.07 38.54 -13.47
N HIS A 206 -14.62 39.37 -12.57
CA HIS A 206 -15.45 40.50 -12.96
C HIS A 206 -14.57 41.57 -13.63
N ASN A 207 -14.92 41.88 -14.88
CA ASN A 207 -14.38 42.95 -15.72
C ASN A 207 -14.15 44.25 -14.92
N GLN A 208 -12.92 44.77 -14.97
CA GLN A 208 -12.70 46.21 -14.92
C GLN A 208 -11.90 46.66 -16.13
N GLU A 209 -12.54 47.57 -16.86
CA GLU A 209 -12.05 48.31 -18.01
C GLU A 209 -10.74 49.01 -17.67
N GLY A 210 -9.71 48.81 -18.48
CA GLY A 210 -8.47 49.57 -18.39
C GLY A 210 -8.63 50.97 -18.99
N PRO A 211 -8.03 52.02 -18.41
CA PRO A 211 -7.87 53.28 -19.10
C PRO A 211 -6.53 53.34 -19.85
N SER A 212 -6.66 53.54 -21.16
CA SER A 212 -5.88 54.38 -22.07
C SER A 212 -4.47 54.82 -21.66
N ILE A 213 -3.50 54.37 -22.45
CA ILE A 213 -2.14 54.92 -22.52
C ILE A 213 -2.21 56.32 -23.14
N GLN A 214 -1.75 57.34 -22.40
CA GLN A 214 -1.25 58.58 -22.98
C GLN A 214 0.24 58.70 -22.69
N SER A 215 0.96 59.04 -23.75
CA SER A 215 2.36 59.40 -23.87
C SER A 215 2.76 60.54 -22.95
N GLU A 216 3.95 60.46 -22.35
CA GLU A 216 4.82 61.63 -22.20
C GLU A 216 6.29 61.21 -21.95
N SER A 217 7.15 62.14 -22.30
CA SER A 217 8.53 62.08 -22.77
C SER A 217 9.59 62.24 -21.68
N GLU A 218 10.83 61.87 -22.03
CA GLU A 218 12.11 62.50 -21.63
C GLU A 218 12.39 62.77 -20.13
N ASN A 219 13.44 62.15 -19.58
CA ASN A 219 14.76 62.82 -19.54
C ASN A 219 15.87 61.98 -18.90
N GLN A 220 17.06 62.26 -19.39
CA GLN A 220 18.37 61.81 -18.91
C GLN A 220 18.66 62.31 -17.49
N ASN A 221 19.25 61.44 -16.66
CA ASN A 221 20.56 61.64 -16.03
C ASN A 221 21.06 60.35 -15.38
#